data_AF-A0A9Q3HZ47-F1
#
_entry.id   AF-A0A9Q3HZ47-F1
#
_cell.length_a   1.000
_cell.length_b   1.000
_cell.length_c   1.000
_cell.angle_alpha   90.00
_cell.angle_beta   90.00
_cell.angle_gamma   90.00
#
_symmetry.space_group_name_H-M   'P 1'
#
loop_
_entity.id
_entity.type
_entity.pdbx_description
1 polymer ?
#
loop_
_entity_poly.entity_id
_entity_poly.type
_entity_poly.pdbx_seq_one_letter_code
_entity_poly.pdbx_strand_id
1 'polypeptide(L)'
;MRQDHEKHDWSWWKSEMITKWASNSWRFKMGNAFESAILNSEKDKPLTSFFKQKDRLSALHPDMSDTMINMKILRKCGGELEHAIKCRCVEPC
;
A
#
# COMPACT_ATOMS: atom_id res chain seq x y z
N MET A 1 -41.36 -8.60 -1.66
CA MET A 1 -40.80 -9.36 -0.51
C MET A 1 -39.70 -8.51 0.10
N ARG A 2 -39.82 -8.11 1.37
CA ARG A 2 -38.74 -7.44 2.11
C ARG A 2 -37.76 -8.55 2.48
N GLN A 3 -36.53 -8.47 1.98
CA GLN A 3 -35.49 -9.40 2.39
C GLN A 3 -35.23 -9.18 3.89
N ASP A 4 -35.40 -10.24 4.67
CA ASP A 4 -35.02 -10.27 6.07
C ASP A 4 -33.53 -9.93 6.15
N HIS A 5 -33.20 -8.91 6.93
CA HIS A 5 -31.82 -8.61 7.28
C HIS A 5 -31.37 -9.70 8.24
N GLU A 6 -30.95 -10.84 7.70
CA GLU A 6 -30.22 -11.86 8.46
C GLU A 6 -29.15 -11.15 9.28
N LYS A 7 -29.12 -11.42 10.58
CA LYS A 7 -28.08 -10.89 11.47
C LYS A 7 -26.78 -11.57 11.13
N HIS A 8 -26.11 -11.06 10.11
CA HIS A 8 -24.80 -11.52 9.71
C HIS A 8 -23.75 -11.07 10.73
N ASP A 9 -22.80 -11.96 11.01
CA ASP A 9 -21.68 -11.65 11.87
C ASP A 9 -20.69 -10.67 11.20
N TRP A 10 -19.73 -10.17 11.99
CA TRP A 10 -18.76 -9.19 11.50
C TRP A 10 -17.86 -9.77 10.39
N SER A 11 -17.54 -11.07 10.44
CA SER A 11 -16.76 -11.75 9.40
C SER A 11 -17.46 -11.72 8.05
N TRP A 12 -18.77 -11.96 8.04
CA TRP A 12 -19.58 -11.91 6.83
C TRP A 12 -19.65 -10.49 6.27
N TRP A 13 -19.90 -9.48 7.10
CA TRP A 13 -19.90 -8.09 6.65
C TRP A 13 -18.55 -7.66 6.09
N LYS A 14 -17.45 -8.07 6.74
CA LYS A 14 -16.10 -7.83 6.25
C LYS A 14 -15.87 -8.48 4.88
N SER A 15 -16.33 -9.72 4.70
CA SER A 15 -16.26 -10.44 3.42
C SER A 15 -17.04 -9.71 2.33
N GLU A 16 -18.28 -9.32 2.59
CA GLU A 16 -19.11 -8.60 1.62
C GLU A 16 -18.53 -7.24 1.26
N MET A 17 -17.99 -6.51 2.24
CA MET A 17 -17.30 -5.24 1.97
C MET A 17 -16.07 -5.44 1.10
N ILE A 18 -15.27 -6.48 1.35
CA ILE A 18 -14.11 -6.84 0.51
C ILE A 18 -14.58 -7.21 -0.89
N THR A 19 -15.61 -8.03 -1.04
CA THR A 19 -16.15 -8.46 -2.33
C THR A 19 -16.67 -7.29 -3.15
N LYS A 20 -17.43 -6.36 -2.54
CA LYS A 20 -18.01 -5.21 -3.23
C LYS A 20 -17.00 -4.11 -3.54
N TRP A 21 -16.10 -3.80 -2.60
CA TRP A 21 -15.25 -2.60 -2.68
C TRP A 21 -13.78 -2.88 -2.96
N ALA A 22 -13.28 -4.07 -2.60
CA ALA A 22 -11.91 -4.52 -2.91
C ALA A 22 -11.91 -5.55 -4.05
N SER A 23 -12.76 -5.31 -5.06
CA SER A 23 -12.85 -6.12 -6.27
C SER A 23 -11.51 -6.21 -7.00
N ASN A 24 -11.33 -7.24 -7.84
CA ASN A 24 -10.11 -7.42 -8.63
C ASN A 24 -9.74 -6.17 -9.45
N SER A 25 -10.74 -5.43 -9.96
CA SER A 25 -10.51 -4.18 -10.68
C SER A 25 -9.97 -3.07 -9.78
N TRP A 26 -10.44 -2.95 -8.53
CA TRP A 26 -9.91 -1.99 -7.57
C TRP A 26 -8.47 -2.34 -7.18
N ARG A 27 -8.21 -3.63 -6.90
CA ARG A 27 -6.85 -4.12 -6.59
C ARG A 27 -5.88 -3.84 -7.73
N PHE A 28 -6.30 -4.10 -8.97
CA PHE A 28 -5.51 -3.79 -10.16
C PHE A 28 -5.23 -2.28 -10.29
N LYS A 29 -6.24 -1.43 -10.10
CA LYS A 29 -6.07 0.03 -10.10
C LYS A 29 -5.08 0.50 -9.04
N MET A 30 -5.17 -0.05 -7.82
CA MET A 30 -4.30 0.34 -6.72
C MET A 30 -2.87 -0.14 -6.93
N GLY A 31 -2.69 -1.35 -7.47
CA GLY A 31 -1.41 -1.89 -7.90
C GLY A 31 -0.77 -1.01 -8.97
N ASN A 32 -1.49 -0.68 -10.04
CA ASN A 32 -0.99 0.23 -11.09
C ASN A 32 -0.66 1.62 -10.54
N ALA A 33 -1.46 2.14 -9.62
CA ALA A 33 -1.21 3.43 -9.00
C ALA A 33 0.03 3.43 -8.09
N PHE A 34 0.38 2.30 -7.48
CA PHE A 34 1.65 2.12 -6.79
C PHE A 34 2.80 1.97 -7.80
N GLU A 35 2.60 1.18 -8.86
CA GLU A 35 3.66 0.93 -9.84
C GLU A 35 4.11 2.20 -10.57
N SER A 36 3.17 3.08 -10.94
CA SER A 36 3.45 4.34 -11.62
C SER A 36 3.90 5.49 -10.70
N ALA A 37 3.81 5.31 -9.37
CA ALA A 37 4.19 6.35 -8.42
C ALA A 37 5.71 6.34 -8.21
N ILE A 38 6.41 7.11 -9.04
CA ILE A 38 7.82 7.46 -8.83
C ILE A 38 7.86 8.70 -7.94
N LEU A 39 8.72 8.69 -6.92
CA LEU A 39 8.87 9.84 -6.03
C LEU A 39 9.69 10.93 -6.74
N ASN A 40 9.11 12.11 -6.93
CA ASN A 40 9.81 13.27 -7.47
C ASN A 40 10.28 14.17 -6.31
N SER A 41 11.60 14.27 -6.10
CA SER A 41 12.19 15.04 -5.00
C SER A 41 11.90 16.54 -5.04
N GLU A 42 11.60 17.10 -6.21
CA GLU A 42 11.31 18.53 -6.38
C GLU A 42 9.83 18.87 -6.15
N LYS A 43 8.94 17.91 -6.42
CA LYS A 43 7.48 18.14 -6.46
C LYS A 43 6.74 17.50 -5.30
N ASP A 44 7.23 16.36 -4.80
CA ASP A 44 6.53 15.57 -3.81
C ASP A 44 7.08 15.80 -2.41
N LYS A 45 6.18 15.88 -1.43
CA LYS A 45 6.56 15.79 0.00
C LYS A 45 6.86 14.32 0.32
N PRO A 46 8.11 13.96 0.69
CA PRO A 46 8.49 12.55 0.85
C PRO A 46 7.62 11.80 1.85
N LEU A 47 7.29 12.43 2.99
CA LEU A 47 6.48 11.83 4.04
C LEU A 47 5.05 11.51 3.55
N THR A 48 4.41 12.44 2.83
CA THR A 48 3.06 12.25 2.30
C THR A 48 3.03 11.17 1.22
N SER A 49 4.05 11.16 0.35
CA SER A 49 4.18 10.12 -0.68
C SER A 49 4.38 8.75 -0.04
N PHE A 50 5.25 8.66 0.97
CA PHE A 50 5.51 7.44 1.71
C PHE A 50 4.24 6.86 2.35
N PHE A 51 3.51 7.65 3.15
CA PHE A 51 2.28 7.17 3.79
C PHE A 51 1.24 6.72 2.76
N LYS A 52 1.08 7.47 1.67
CA LYS A 52 0.16 7.10 0.59
C LYS A 52 0.53 5.75 -0.05
N GLN A 53 1.82 5.49 -0.28
CA GLN A 53 2.25 4.18 -0.81
C GLN A 53 2.13 3.07 0.24
N LYS A 54 2.42 3.36 1.51
CA LYS A 54 2.23 2.42 2.62
C LYS A 54 0.76 1.97 2.72
N ASP A 55 -0.18 2.90 2.66
CA ASP A 55 -1.62 2.58 2.73
C ASP A 55 -2.06 1.69 1.57
N ARG A 56 -1.57 1.98 0.36
CA ARG A 56 -1.84 1.17 -0.84
C ARG A 56 -1.33 -0.25 -0.69
N LEU A 57 -0.09 -0.43 -0.26
CA LEU A 57 0.52 -1.74 -0.08
C LEU A 57 -0.13 -2.52 1.06
N SER A 58 -0.44 -1.86 2.18
CA SER A 58 -1.13 -2.50 3.32
C SER A 58 -2.54 -2.97 2.94
N ALA A 59 -3.23 -2.23 2.08
CA ALA A 59 -4.56 -2.62 1.61
C ALA A 59 -4.52 -3.75 0.57
N LEU A 60 -3.45 -3.84 -0.24
CA LEU A 60 -3.26 -4.90 -1.23
C LEU A 60 -2.68 -6.18 -0.64
N HIS A 61 -1.83 -6.04 0.38
CA HIS A 61 -1.06 -7.11 1.00
C HIS A 61 -1.08 -6.95 2.53
N PRO A 62 -2.22 -7.25 3.17
CA PRO A 62 -2.37 -7.07 4.62
C PRO A 62 -1.40 -7.93 5.44
N ASP A 63 -0.92 -9.05 4.88
CA ASP A 63 0.02 -9.96 5.55
C ASP A 63 1.50 -9.59 5.29
N MET A 64 1.76 -8.49 4.58
CA MET A 64 3.12 -8.04 4.28
C MET A 64 3.75 -7.34 5.48
N SER A 65 4.99 -7.70 5.83
CA SER A 65 5.71 -7.03 6.91
C SER A 65 6.02 -5.57 6.59
N ASP A 66 6.07 -4.71 7.61
CA ASP A 66 6.45 -3.30 7.48
C ASP A 66 7.81 -3.14 6.79
N THR A 67 8.79 -4.00 7.08
CA THR A 67 10.10 -4.00 6.42
C THR A 67 9.99 -4.22 4.91
N MET A 68 9.15 -5.17 4.49
CA MET A 68 8.94 -5.46 3.07
C MET A 68 8.21 -4.31 2.36
N ILE A 69 7.21 -3.70 3.03
CA ILE A 69 6.52 -2.50 2.54
C ILE A 69 7.52 -1.37 2.34
N ASN A 70 8.34 -1.08 3.34
CA ASN A 70 9.35 -0.02 3.30
C ASN A 70 10.35 -0.23 2.15
N MET A 71 10.82 -1.47 1.96
CA MET A 71 11.74 -1.80 0.86
C MET A 71 11.09 -1.63 -0.53
N LYS A 72 9.80 -1.98 -0.67
CA LYS A 72 9.06 -1.75 -1.92
C LYS A 72 8.90 -0.25 -2.22
N ILE A 73 8.60 0.55 -1.21
CA ILE A 73 8.49 2.01 -1.37
C ILE A 73 9.85 2.63 -1.69
N LEU A 74 10.92 2.17 -1.03
CA LEU A 74 12.27 2.67 -1.26
C LEU A 74 12.72 2.48 -2.72
N ARG A 75 12.37 1.35 -3.35
CA ARG A 75 12.61 1.12 -4.79
C ARG A 75 11.91 2.12 -5.71
N LYS A 76 10.86 2.81 -5.24
CA LYS A 76 10.16 3.86 -5.99
C LYS A 76 10.85 5.22 -5.93
N CYS A 77 11.79 5.40 -5.00
CA CYS A 77 12.64 6.59 -4.96
C CYS A 77 13.68 6.59 -6.08
N GLY A 78 14.20 5.41 -6.44
CA GLY A 78 15.13 5.21 -7.55
C GLY A 78 16.50 5.87 -7.37
N GLY A 79 17.46 5.43 -8.18
CA GLY A 79 18.76 6.10 -8.38
C GLY A 79 19.53 6.45 -7.11
N GLU A 80 19.99 7.69 -7.04
CA GLU A 80 20.85 8.18 -5.94
C GLU A 80 20.11 8.29 -4.61
N LEU A 81 18.78 8.49 -4.61
CA LEU A 81 18.02 8.63 -3.38
C LEU A 81 17.90 7.29 -2.64
N GLU A 82 17.63 6.20 -3.36
CA GLU A 82 17.67 4.85 -2.79
C GLU A 82 19.07 4.52 -2.24
N HIS A 83 20.12 4.83 -3.01
CA HIS A 83 21.50 4.60 -2.60
C HIS A 83 21.86 5.40 -1.34
N ALA A 84 21.57 6.70 -1.30
CA ALA A 84 21.86 7.58 -0.19
C ALA A 84 21.15 7.17 1.11
N ILE A 85 19.89 6.70 1.01
CA ILE A 85 19.15 6.18 2.16
C ILE A 85 19.80 4.88 2.66
N LYS A 86 20.07 3.92 1.78
CA LYS A 86 20.69 2.65 2.16
C LYS A 86 22.05 2.85 2.84
N CYS A 87 22.90 3.73 2.30
CA CYS A 87 24.21 4.03 2.87
C CYS A 87 24.15 4.64 4.28
N ARG A 88 23.05 5.31 4.64
CA ARG A 88 22.85 5.92 5.97
C ARG A 88 22.12 5.00 6.95
N CYS A 89 21.44 3.97 6.46
CA CYS A 89 20.70 2.99 7.26
C CYS A 89 21.48 1.70 7.55
N VAL A 90 22.71 1.54 7.03
CA VAL A 90 23.59 0.46 7.49
C VAL A 90 23.95 0.75 8.95
N GLU A 91 23.49 -0.10 9.87
CA GLU A 91 23.94 -0.03 11.27
C GLU A 91 25.46 -0.18 11.32
N PRO A 92 26.18 0.60 12.15
CA PRO A 92 27.58 0.33 12.41
C PRO A 92 27.70 -1.06 13.07
N CYS A 93 28.64 -1.86 12.55
CA CYS A 93 29.07 -3.18 13.04
C CYS A 93 29.15 -3.25 14.57
#